data_AF-A0A9W8AW33-F1
#
_entry.id   AF-A0A9W8AW33-F1
#
_cell.length_a   1.000
_cell.length_b   1.000
_cell.length_c   1.000
_cell.angle_alpha   90.00
_cell.angle_beta   90.00
_cell.angle_gamma   90.00
#
_symmetry.space_group_name_H-M   'P 1'
#
loop_
_entity.id
_entity.type
_entity.pdbx_description
1 polymer ?
#
loop_
_entity_poly.entity_id
_entity_poly.type
_entity_poly.pdbx_seq_one_letter_code
_entity_poly.pdbx_strand_id
1 'polypeptide(L)'
;LLESLYIPPQGLGGRGGQRLQVTVTGWRGRDVLRINDVALGSPTNLAADNGIIHAIDRLLLPPDRLVPVMHRAVQLETWRRWLNHEAGVLARLSDQTGFTVVAPTTTAFTKGLSALQQRYFFHPAAINDLSLLLQTHVIPRVVYHQDVAEHQANSTWTVHSLAGIPWQLRVDSSGILWANNSRLTLPDQLAENGVIHFTDQLTLPTVLTFDARKYLIAVNATRFVDLLQAHGFTDYLGALPDTTPLTLLAPVNDAFDDYLEELPEPGTIQMTQYLAYHVLPHRQHTLADLADGQLVPTALWLDSLGGGYQRVKVTRGSSPDPQFGVASTPPDMAFNHATVVSDPITIGRLTIYRLASPLSPPKDLLHTVVTNLRYSTFLATLYHSKMQRELQAAKNVTYFVPSNQALARLDITLSYLMSPDGTGKLQQLQRMWVARPATYVYPLKSHYPDLDRPEKGACLETLEGMPLSMVPYGTETRVYFGACIDDRGGGGNSNIKPNLGDYRWQPLEAEQKLLDAPYVPLVQTDTL
;
A
#
# COMPACT_ATOMS: atom_id res chain seq x y z
N LEU A 1 31.35 -36.91 11.70
CA LEU A 1 32.49 -35.95 11.69
C LEU A 1 33.61 -36.52 12.57
N LEU A 2 34.87 -36.13 12.37
CA LEU A 2 35.97 -36.47 13.31
C LEU A 2 36.34 -35.24 14.14
N GLU A 3 36.89 -35.45 15.33
CA GLU A 3 37.42 -34.40 16.18
C GLU A 3 38.95 -34.33 16.04
N SER A 4 39.47 -33.15 15.73
CA SER A 4 40.92 -32.91 15.71
C SER A 4 41.44 -32.53 17.10
N LEU A 5 42.76 -32.50 17.28
CA LEU A 5 43.39 -31.92 18.48
C LEU A 5 43.54 -30.39 18.39
N TYR A 6 43.26 -29.79 17.23
CA TYR A 6 43.31 -28.34 17.07
C TYR A 6 42.12 -27.71 17.77
N ILE A 7 42.38 -26.88 18.78
CA ILE A 7 41.35 -26.10 19.47
C ILE A 7 41.36 -24.69 18.86
N PRO A 8 40.24 -24.22 18.26
CA PRO A 8 40.17 -22.85 17.76
C PRO A 8 40.51 -21.82 18.85
N PRO A 9 41.18 -20.70 18.54
CA PRO A 9 41.66 -19.74 19.54
C PRO A 9 40.58 -19.18 20.48
N GLN A 10 39.35 -19.08 19.98
CA GLN A 10 38.17 -18.63 20.74
C GLN A 10 37.17 -19.77 21.02
N GLY A 11 37.57 -21.01 20.71
CA GLY A 11 36.78 -22.23 20.84
C GLY A 11 35.53 -22.29 19.96
N LEU A 12 34.81 -23.41 20.08
CA LEU A 12 33.51 -23.65 19.43
C LEU A 12 32.37 -23.61 20.46
N GLY A 13 32.32 -22.55 21.28
CA GLY A 13 31.31 -22.42 22.34
C GLY A 13 31.40 -23.48 23.43
N GLY A 14 32.62 -23.75 23.94
CA GLY A 14 32.87 -24.76 24.98
C GLY A 14 33.02 -26.20 24.47
N ARG A 15 32.98 -26.41 23.15
CA ARG A 15 33.38 -27.68 22.52
C ARG A 15 34.89 -27.81 22.43
N GLY A 16 35.34 -29.07 22.35
CA GLY A 16 36.75 -29.46 22.20
C GLY A 16 37.33 -29.07 20.85
N GLY A 17 38.05 -29.99 20.22
CA GLY A 17 38.77 -29.69 18.98
C GLY A 17 37.86 -29.44 17.77
N GLN A 18 38.42 -28.77 16.77
CA GLN A 18 37.75 -28.47 15.50
C GLN A 18 37.30 -29.77 14.84
N ARG A 19 36.12 -29.74 14.22
CA ARG A 19 35.63 -30.87 13.45
C ARG A 19 36.31 -30.97 12.10
N LEU A 20 36.55 -32.21 11.69
CA LEU A 20 37.00 -32.58 10.37
C LEU A 20 35.85 -33.29 9.66
N GLN A 21 35.50 -32.79 8.48
CA GLN A 21 34.50 -33.42 7.62
C GLN A 21 35.13 -34.57 6.87
N VAL A 22 34.54 -35.75 7.00
CA VAL A 22 34.96 -36.95 6.27
C VAL A 22 33.97 -37.18 5.15
N THR A 23 34.45 -37.16 3.90
CA THR A 23 33.61 -37.46 2.73
C THR A 23 34.20 -38.62 1.95
N VAL A 24 33.33 -39.50 1.46
CA VAL A 24 33.70 -40.57 0.54
C VAL A 24 33.14 -40.19 -0.83
N THR A 25 34.04 -39.89 -1.77
CA THR A 25 33.65 -39.57 -3.15
C THR A 25 34.11 -40.68 -4.08
N GLY A 26 33.20 -41.27 -4.84
CA GLY A 26 33.51 -42.36 -5.78
C GLY A 26 33.12 -42.04 -7.22
N TRP A 27 33.97 -42.40 -8.18
CA TRP A 27 33.61 -42.47 -9.60
C TRP A 27 34.15 -43.78 -10.19
N ARG A 28 33.27 -44.60 -10.78
CA ARG A 28 33.62 -45.89 -11.43
C ARG A 28 34.41 -46.87 -10.53
N GLY A 29 33.94 -47.08 -9.30
CA GLY A 29 34.44 -48.14 -8.43
C GLY A 29 35.76 -47.86 -7.70
N ARG A 30 36.21 -46.61 -7.65
CA ARG A 30 37.24 -46.17 -6.69
C ARG A 30 36.65 -45.15 -5.73
N ASP A 31 36.56 -45.52 -4.46
CA ASP A 31 36.23 -44.61 -3.38
C ASP A 31 37.48 -43.82 -2.98
N VAL A 32 37.37 -42.50 -3.02
CA VAL A 32 38.38 -41.56 -2.54
C VAL A 32 37.86 -40.98 -1.23
N LEU A 33 38.51 -41.34 -0.13
CA LEU A 33 38.27 -40.74 1.18
C LEU A 33 38.91 -39.35 1.23
N ARG A 34 38.17 -38.36 1.70
CA ARG A 34 38.65 -36.98 1.86
C ARG A 34 38.40 -36.50 3.29
N ILE A 35 39.31 -35.66 3.78
CA ILE A 35 39.23 -34.95 5.06
C ILE A 35 39.23 -33.45 4.76
N ASN A 36 38.16 -32.71 5.09
CA ASN A 36 37.98 -31.30 4.72
C ASN A 36 38.30 -31.05 3.23
N ASP A 37 37.74 -31.88 2.36
CA ASP A 37 38.00 -31.88 0.91
C ASP A 37 39.45 -32.14 0.47
N VAL A 38 40.35 -32.53 1.36
CA VAL A 38 41.70 -33.03 1.02
C VAL A 38 41.65 -34.54 0.85
N ALA A 39 42.04 -35.05 -0.32
CA ALA A 39 42.11 -36.49 -0.56
C ALA A 39 43.18 -37.14 0.32
N LEU A 40 42.87 -38.33 0.83
CA LEU A 40 43.91 -39.20 1.37
C LEU A 40 44.81 -39.69 0.24
N GLY A 41 46.11 -39.48 0.42
CA GLY A 41 47.16 -39.96 -0.45
C GLY A 41 47.54 -41.41 -0.15
N SER A 42 48.56 -41.90 -0.85
CA SER A 42 49.19 -43.20 -0.54
C SER A 42 50.50 -42.96 0.23
N PRO A 43 50.79 -43.71 1.31
CA PRO A 43 50.04 -44.84 1.85
C PRO A 43 48.88 -44.45 2.80
N THR A 44 47.87 -45.31 2.91
CA THR A 44 46.81 -45.25 3.94
C THR A 44 46.89 -46.44 4.89
N ASN A 45 46.30 -46.32 6.09
CA ASN A 45 46.24 -47.40 7.09
C ASN A 45 47.61 -47.94 7.54
N LEU A 46 48.64 -47.09 7.58
CA LEU A 46 49.96 -47.51 8.04
C LEU A 46 49.97 -47.54 9.58
N ALA A 47 50.08 -48.72 10.17
CA ALA A 47 50.08 -48.90 11.61
C ALA A 47 51.37 -48.35 12.27
N ALA A 48 51.21 -47.72 13.43
CA ALA A 48 52.25 -47.32 14.36
C ALA A 48 51.92 -47.88 15.76
N ASP A 49 52.90 -47.92 16.66
CA ASP A 49 52.74 -48.40 18.05
C ASP A 49 51.71 -47.59 18.86
N ASN A 50 51.39 -46.38 18.41
CA ASN A 50 50.48 -45.44 19.04
C ASN A 50 49.37 -44.92 18.11
N GLY A 51 49.17 -45.49 16.91
CA GLY A 51 48.13 -45.01 16.02
C GLY A 51 48.16 -45.54 14.59
N ILE A 52 47.45 -44.83 13.70
CA ILE A 52 47.35 -45.14 12.27
C ILE A 52 47.69 -43.88 11.47
N ILE A 53 48.57 -44.03 10.48
CA ILE A 53 49.00 -42.97 9.58
C ILE A 53 48.23 -43.08 8.27
N HIS A 54 47.62 -41.96 7.86
CA HIS A 54 47.08 -41.75 6.53
C HIS A 54 47.84 -40.60 5.87
N ALA A 55 48.48 -40.86 4.73
CA ALA A 55 49.09 -39.80 3.94
C ALA A 55 48.00 -38.87 3.40
N ILE A 56 48.30 -37.58 3.29
CA ILE A 56 47.44 -36.56 2.69
C ILE A 56 48.24 -35.84 1.60
N ASP A 57 47.58 -35.52 0.49
CA ASP A 57 48.26 -34.90 -0.64
C ASP A 57 48.40 -33.38 -0.50
N ARG A 58 47.76 -32.79 0.52
CA ARG A 58 47.80 -31.35 0.83
C ARG A 58 47.69 -31.11 2.33
N LEU A 59 48.14 -29.94 2.77
CA LEU A 59 47.99 -29.52 4.16
C LEU A 59 46.50 -29.33 4.51
N LEU A 60 46.07 -29.87 5.65
CA LEU A 60 44.79 -29.54 6.24
C LEU A 60 44.88 -28.16 6.89
N LEU A 61 44.04 -27.24 6.42
CA LEU A 61 43.89 -25.92 7.03
C LEU A 61 42.64 -25.92 7.92
N PRO A 62 42.65 -25.19 9.05
CA PRO A 62 41.43 -24.87 9.77
C PRO A 62 40.42 -24.20 8.84
N PRO A 63 39.11 -24.44 9.03
CA PRO A 63 38.10 -23.73 8.26
C PRO A 63 38.14 -22.24 8.59
N ASP A 64 37.66 -21.40 7.66
CA ASP A 64 37.47 -19.97 7.94
C ASP A 64 36.33 -19.73 8.94
N ARG A 65 36.22 -18.50 9.46
CA ARG A 65 35.09 -18.08 10.30
C ARG A 65 33.77 -18.03 9.52
N LEU A 66 32.65 -18.01 10.24
CA LEU A 66 31.28 -18.05 9.70
C LEU A 66 31.04 -17.01 8.61
N VAL A 67 31.40 -15.75 8.87
CA VAL A 67 31.15 -14.64 7.94
C VAL A 67 31.90 -14.82 6.60
N PRO A 68 33.23 -15.05 6.57
CA PRO A 68 33.93 -15.38 5.32
C PRO A 68 33.38 -16.61 4.58
N VAL A 69 32.95 -17.65 5.30
CA VAL A 69 32.32 -18.83 4.67
C VAL A 69 31.00 -18.44 3.99
N MET A 70 30.11 -17.74 4.69
CA MET A 70 28.84 -17.27 4.11
C MET A 70 29.04 -16.30 2.96
N HIS A 71 30.03 -15.40 3.04
CA HIS A 71 30.31 -14.42 1.99
C HIS A 71 30.77 -15.04 0.66
N ARG A 72 31.44 -16.19 0.70
CA ARG A 72 31.90 -16.91 -0.49
C ARG A 72 30.84 -17.88 -1.06
N ALA A 73 29.83 -18.23 -0.26
CA ALA A 73 28.77 -19.12 -0.67
C ALA A 73 27.79 -18.43 -1.64
N VAL A 74 27.87 -18.76 -2.94
CA VAL A 74 27.02 -18.19 -3.99
C VAL A 74 25.53 -18.39 -3.71
N GLN A 75 25.16 -19.51 -3.07
CA GLN A 75 23.78 -19.80 -2.70
C GLN A 75 23.24 -18.88 -1.60
N LEU A 76 24.10 -18.12 -0.90
CA LEU A 76 23.73 -17.22 0.20
C LEU A 76 23.80 -15.74 -0.19
N GLU A 77 23.74 -15.41 -1.48
CA GLU A 77 23.86 -14.03 -1.96
C GLU A 77 22.86 -13.06 -1.29
N THR A 78 21.58 -13.42 -1.16
CA THR A 78 20.59 -12.57 -0.47
C THR A 78 20.90 -12.43 1.02
N TRP A 79 21.25 -13.55 1.68
CA TRP A 79 21.64 -13.55 3.09
C TRP A 79 22.83 -12.64 3.34
N ARG A 80 23.88 -12.75 2.51
CA ARG A 80 25.09 -11.93 2.56
C ARG A 80 24.76 -10.45 2.48
N ARG A 81 23.90 -10.04 1.54
CA ARG A 81 23.50 -8.63 1.41
C ARG A 81 22.80 -8.14 2.67
N TRP A 82 21.84 -8.91 3.18
CA TRP A 82 21.08 -8.56 4.38
C TRP A 82 21.93 -8.50 5.64
N LEU A 83 22.84 -9.47 5.81
CA LEU A 83 23.80 -9.46 6.90
C LEU A 83 24.69 -8.21 6.85
N ASN A 84 25.10 -7.76 5.67
CA ASN A 84 25.85 -6.50 5.53
C ASN A 84 25.02 -5.25 5.83
N HIS A 85 23.69 -5.30 5.69
CA HIS A 85 22.79 -4.22 6.08
C HIS A 85 22.53 -4.18 7.59
N GLU A 86 22.71 -5.29 8.31
CA GLU A 86 22.50 -5.40 9.76
C GLU A 86 23.84 -5.62 10.48
N ALA A 87 24.48 -4.51 10.84
CA ALA A 87 25.83 -4.52 11.41
C ALA A 87 25.92 -5.23 12.78
N GLY A 88 24.82 -5.31 13.54
CA GLY A 88 24.80 -5.90 14.87
C GLY A 88 25.00 -7.42 14.85
N VAL A 89 24.23 -8.12 14.03
CA VAL A 89 24.30 -9.56 13.79
C VAL A 89 25.60 -9.89 13.06
N LEU A 90 26.02 -9.07 12.09
CA LEU A 90 27.31 -9.25 11.42
C LEU A 90 28.47 -9.23 12.42
N ALA A 91 28.57 -8.20 13.27
CA ALA A 91 29.60 -8.11 14.30
C ALA A 91 29.55 -9.30 15.24
N ARG A 92 28.35 -9.69 15.69
CA ARG A 92 28.17 -10.84 16.58
C ARG A 92 28.68 -12.14 15.97
N LEU A 93 28.34 -12.44 14.71
CA LEU A 93 28.81 -13.64 14.00
C LEU A 93 30.30 -13.60 13.63
N SER A 94 30.89 -12.41 13.61
CA SER A 94 32.32 -12.22 13.35
C SER A 94 33.15 -12.42 14.61
N ASP A 95 32.71 -11.85 15.73
CA ASP A 95 33.53 -11.69 16.94
C ASP A 95 33.28 -12.77 17.99
N GLN A 96 32.07 -13.33 18.03
CA GLN A 96 31.69 -14.38 18.99
C GLN A 96 31.82 -15.77 18.37
N THR A 97 31.84 -16.79 19.22
CA THR A 97 31.91 -18.19 18.82
C THR A 97 30.75 -19.02 19.34
N GLY A 98 30.61 -20.21 18.78
CA GLY A 98 29.66 -21.20 19.24
C GLY A 98 28.29 -21.06 18.58
N PHE A 99 28.22 -20.68 17.31
CA PHE A 99 26.93 -20.55 16.62
C PHE A 99 26.63 -21.72 15.70
N THR A 100 25.33 -21.94 15.50
CA THR A 100 24.79 -22.65 14.34
C THR A 100 23.96 -21.67 13.53
N VAL A 101 24.27 -21.50 12.25
CA VAL A 101 23.50 -20.67 11.32
C VAL A 101 22.69 -21.58 10.41
N VAL A 102 21.36 -21.53 10.52
CA VAL A 102 20.46 -22.20 9.56
C VAL A 102 20.23 -21.22 8.41
N ALA A 103 21.07 -21.28 7.39
CA ALA A 103 21.16 -20.26 6.34
C ALA A 103 20.22 -20.56 5.15
N PRO A 104 19.13 -19.80 4.96
CA PRO A 104 18.30 -19.90 3.78
C PRO A 104 19.05 -19.44 2.54
N THR A 105 18.94 -20.25 1.50
CA THR A 105 19.49 -19.95 0.18
C THR A 105 18.74 -18.80 -0.49
N THR A 106 19.36 -18.16 -1.48
CA THR A 106 18.72 -17.12 -2.32
C THR A 106 17.38 -17.59 -2.88
N THR A 107 17.27 -18.87 -3.26
CA THR A 107 16.01 -19.44 -3.76
C THR A 107 14.96 -19.57 -2.64
N ALA A 108 15.36 -19.86 -1.41
CA ALA A 108 14.48 -19.88 -0.24
C ALA A 108 13.84 -18.51 0.01
N PHE A 109 14.61 -17.43 -0.12
CA PHE A 109 14.09 -16.06 -0.01
C PHE A 109 13.08 -15.73 -1.10
N THR A 110 13.40 -16.07 -2.36
CA THR A 110 12.48 -15.81 -3.48
C THR A 110 11.18 -16.59 -3.39
N LYS A 111 11.18 -17.76 -2.74
CA LYS A 111 9.98 -18.57 -2.49
C LYS A 111 9.20 -18.11 -1.26
N GLY A 112 9.91 -17.71 -0.21
CA GLY A 112 9.32 -17.37 1.08
C GLY A 112 8.81 -15.93 1.19
N LEU A 113 9.25 -15.03 0.30
CA LEU A 113 8.89 -13.61 0.33
C LEU A 113 8.47 -13.09 -1.03
N SER A 114 7.40 -12.29 -1.04
CA SER A 114 7.02 -11.50 -2.22
C SER A 114 8.08 -10.45 -2.56
N ALA A 115 8.07 -9.97 -3.80
CA ALA A 115 8.99 -8.91 -4.24
C ALA A 115 8.91 -7.66 -3.36
N LEU A 116 7.72 -7.31 -2.86
CA LEU A 116 7.51 -6.17 -1.97
C LEU A 116 8.10 -6.41 -0.58
N GLN A 117 7.93 -7.60 -0.02
CA GLN A 117 8.53 -7.95 1.27
C GLN A 117 10.06 -7.96 1.19
N GLN A 118 10.62 -8.45 0.08
CA GLN A 118 12.06 -8.37 -0.16
C GLN A 118 12.53 -6.91 -0.24
N ARG A 119 11.83 -6.05 -1.01
CA ARG A 119 12.11 -4.61 -1.07
C ARG A 119 12.05 -3.94 0.29
N TYR A 120 11.07 -4.30 1.12
CA TYR A 120 10.96 -3.80 2.49
C TYR A 120 12.23 -4.08 3.30
N PHE A 121 12.73 -5.31 3.31
CA PHE A 121 13.93 -5.67 4.09
C PHE A 121 15.23 -4.98 3.64
N PHE A 122 15.30 -4.50 2.40
CA PHE A 122 16.42 -3.67 1.94
C PHE A 122 16.28 -2.20 2.33
N HIS A 123 15.12 -1.79 2.82
CA HIS A 123 14.88 -0.41 3.24
C HIS A 123 15.43 -0.17 4.66
N PRO A 124 16.10 0.97 4.94
CA PRO A 124 16.66 1.26 6.27
C PRO A 124 15.64 1.19 7.41
N ALA A 125 14.39 1.60 7.15
CA ALA A 125 13.30 1.53 8.12
C ALA A 125 12.93 0.10 8.57
N ALA A 126 13.40 -0.95 7.87
CA ALA A 126 13.17 -2.35 8.21
C ALA A 126 14.24 -2.95 9.12
N ILE A 127 15.24 -2.18 9.57
CA ILE A 127 16.41 -2.73 10.28
C ILE A 127 16.07 -3.59 11.49
N ASN A 128 15.04 -3.21 12.26
CA ASN A 128 14.61 -3.98 13.44
C ASN A 128 13.99 -5.34 13.04
N ASP A 129 13.15 -5.34 12.01
CA ASP A 129 12.54 -6.56 11.48
C ASP A 129 13.59 -7.46 10.81
N LEU A 130 14.56 -6.86 10.10
CA LEU A 130 15.68 -7.56 9.51
C LEU A 130 16.55 -8.21 10.58
N SER A 131 16.87 -7.47 11.66
CA SER A 131 17.63 -7.98 12.80
C SER A 131 16.93 -9.17 13.45
N LEU A 132 15.62 -9.05 13.70
CA LEU A 132 14.79 -10.14 14.23
C LEU A 132 14.82 -11.37 13.32
N LEU A 133 14.69 -11.17 12.00
CA LEU A 133 14.70 -12.26 11.02
C LEU A 133 16.06 -12.95 10.95
N LEU A 134 17.16 -12.20 10.92
CA LEU A 134 18.51 -12.76 10.90
C LEU A 134 18.80 -13.53 12.20
N GLN A 135 18.48 -12.94 13.35
CA GLN A 135 18.64 -13.58 14.66
C GLN A 135 17.78 -14.84 14.82
N THR A 136 16.62 -14.91 14.15
CA THR A 136 15.78 -16.11 14.12
C THR A 136 16.53 -17.30 13.53
N HIS A 137 17.47 -17.11 12.60
CA HIS A 137 18.21 -18.21 11.96
C HIS A 137 19.57 -18.51 12.60
N VAL A 138 19.91 -17.84 13.70
CA VAL A 138 21.16 -18.06 14.43
C VAL A 138 20.85 -18.70 15.77
N ILE A 139 21.41 -19.87 16.03
CA ILE A 139 21.30 -20.61 17.28
C ILE A 139 22.61 -20.39 18.07
N PRO A 140 22.58 -19.92 19.34
CA PRO A 140 23.77 -19.66 20.18
C PRO A 140 24.37 -20.93 20.78
N ARG A 141 24.51 -21.97 19.96
CA ARG A 141 25.27 -23.19 20.25
C ARG A 141 25.63 -23.89 18.94
N VAL A 142 26.75 -24.61 18.93
CA VAL A 142 27.12 -25.47 17.80
C VAL A 142 26.32 -26.76 17.85
N VAL A 143 25.63 -27.08 16.76
CA VAL A 143 24.82 -28.29 16.57
C VAL A 143 25.14 -28.84 15.19
N TYR A 144 25.86 -29.96 15.14
CA TYR A 144 26.13 -30.73 13.93
C TYR A 144 24.99 -31.70 13.65
N HIS A 145 24.94 -32.21 12.42
CA HIS A 145 24.01 -33.29 12.04
C HIS A 145 24.11 -34.50 12.97
N GLN A 146 25.34 -34.91 13.28
CA GLN A 146 25.60 -36.04 14.16
C GLN A 146 25.05 -35.82 15.58
N ASP A 147 25.13 -34.60 16.11
CA ASP A 147 24.59 -34.30 17.44
C ASP A 147 23.08 -34.52 17.50
N VAL A 148 22.37 -34.13 16.43
CA VAL A 148 20.91 -34.32 16.33
C VAL A 148 20.56 -35.80 16.16
N ALA A 149 21.34 -36.56 15.40
CA ALA A 149 21.17 -38.00 15.26
C ALA A 149 21.37 -38.75 16.59
N GLU A 150 22.35 -38.32 17.40
CA GLU A 150 22.68 -38.91 18.70
C GLU A 150 21.75 -38.47 19.83
N HIS A 151 21.19 -37.26 19.76
CA HIS A 151 20.33 -36.69 20.81
C HIS A 151 19.10 -37.58 21.15
N GLN A 152 18.61 -38.38 20.19
CA GLN A 152 17.87 -39.65 20.34
C GLN A 152 17.15 -39.97 19.02
N ALA A 153 17.28 -41.19 18.52
CA ALA A 153 16.92 -41.60 17.16
C ALA A 153 15.43 -41.51 16.74
N ASN A 154 14.53 -40.92 17.54
CA ASN A 154 13.09 -40.79 17.22
C ASN A 154 12.40 -39.57 17.87
N SER A 155 13.14 -38.61 18.43
CA SER A 155 12.55 -37.42 19.07
C SER A 155 13.10 -36.11 18.51
N THR A 156 12.25 -35.08 18.51
CA THR A 156 12.62 -33.73 18.07
C THR A 156 13.43 -33.04 19.15
N TRP A 157 14.64 -32.58 18.82
CA TRP A 157 15.45 -31.73 19.70
C TRP A 157 15.06 -30.26 19.53
N THR A 158 14.52 -29.63 20.57
CA THR A 158 14.21 -28.20 20.54
C THR A 158 15.36 -27.37 21.08
N VAL A 159 15.88 -26.46 20.26
CA VAL A 159 16.85 -25.41 20.62
C VAL A 159 16.25 -24.03 20.36
N HIS A 160 16.86 -22.97 20.87
CA HIS A 160 16.33 -21.61 20.70
C HIS A 160 17.32 -20.78 19.91
N SER A 161 16.80 -19.92 19.03
CA SER A 161 17.60 -18.95 18.28
C SER A 161 18.00 -17.75 19.15
N LEU A 162 18.82 -16.85 18.60
CA LEU A 162 19.17 -15.57 19.23
C LEU A 162 17.95 -14.68 19.46
N ALA A 163 16.93 -14.80 18.59
CA ALA A 163 15.64 -14.14 18.75
C ALA A 163 14.74 -14.81 19.81
N GLY A 164 15.19 -15.88 20.47
CA GLY A 164 14.38 -16.68 21.40
C GLY A 164 13.33 -17.57 20.73
N ILE A 165 13.30 -17.62 19.39
CA ILE A 165 12.37 -18.45 18.62
C ILE A 165 12.83 -19.91 18.64
N PRO A 166 11.95 -20.89 18.96
CA PRO A 166 12.31 -22.29 19.00
C PRO A 166 12.57 -22.87 17.60
N TRP A 167 13.60 -23.72 17.52
CA TRP A 167 13.94 -24.56 16.38
C TRP A 167 13.85 -26.02 16.76
N GLN A 168 13.06 -26.76 16.00
CA GLN A 168 12.86 -28.19 16.13
C GLN A 168 13.81 -28.94 15.19
N LEU A 169 14.88 -29.50 15.72
CA LEU A 169 15.87 -30.25 14.95
C LEU A 169 15.57 -31.75 15.05
N ARG A 170 15.60 -32.44 13.91
CA ARG A 170 15.44 -33.91 13.89
C ARG A 170 16.20 -34.52 12.71
N VAL A 171 16.57 -35.78 12.83
CA VAL A 171 17.06 -36.59 11.72
C VAL A 171 15.97 -37.61 11.39
N ASP A 172 15.58 -37.72 10.12
CA ASP A 172 14.60 -38.73 9.70
C ASP A 172 15.24 -40.12 9.48
N SER A 173 14.42 -41.11 9.17
CA SER A 173 14.88 -42.48 8.91
C SER A 173 15.80 -42.61 7.70
N SER A 174 15.84 -41.62 6.82
CA SER A 174 16.76 -41.55 5.68
C SER A 174 18.07 -40.84 6.03
N GLY A 175 18.27 -40.46 7.30
CA GLY A 175 19.45 -39.75 7.77
C GLY A 175 19.46 -38.27 7.41
N ILE A 176 18.35 -37.70 6.91
CA ILE A 176 18.29 -36.31 6.48
C ILE A 176 18.07 -35.41 7.71
N LEU A 177 18.85 -34.34 7.82
CA LEU A 177 18.66 -33.31 8.83
C LEU A 177 17.50 -32.38 8.49
N TRP A 178 16.60 -32.19 9.44
CA TRP A 178 15.49 -31.25 9.37
C TRP A 178 15.61 -30.20 10.46
N ALA A 179 15.24 -28.97 10.11
CA ALA A 179 15.06 -27.87 11.04
C ALA A 179 13.65 -27.31 10.85
N ASN A 180 12.83 -27.38 11.90
CA ASN A 180 11.37 -27.27 11.82
C ASN A 180 10.82 -28.22 10.74
N ASN A 181 10.08 -27.68 9.77
CA ASN A 181 9.54 -28.43 8.63
C ASN A 181 10.41 -28.32 7.38
N SER A 182 11.63 -27.80 7.51
CA SER A 182 12.55 -27.61 6.41
C SER A 182 13.66 -28.66 6.39
N ARG A 183 13.89 -29.24 5.22
CA ARG A 183 15.04 -30.10 4.95
C ARG A 183 16.30 -29.23 4.79
N LEU A 184 17.37 -29.60 5.48
CA LEU A 184 18.66 -28.96 5.27
C LEU A 184 19.34 -29.55 4.04
N THR A 185 19.66 -28.70 3.07
CA THR A 185 20.16 -29.10 1.75
C THR A 185 21.66 -29.39 1.76
N LEU A 186 22.40 -28.67 2.59
CA LEU A 186 23.82 -28.86 2.81
C LEU A 186 24.13 -28.69 4.30
N PRO A 187 24.08 -29.78 5.10
CA PRO A 187 24.42 -29.74 6.50
C PRO A 187 25.93 -29.67 6.72
N ASP A 188 26.32 -29.29 7.94
CA ASP A 188 27.69 -29.34 8.46
C ASP A 188 28.73 -28.58 7.61
N GLN A 189 28.39 -27.38 7.13
CA GLN A 189 29.39 -26.47 6.58
C GLN A 189 30.19 -25.86 7.75
N LEU A 190 31.39 -26.40 7.94
CA LEU A 190 32.22 -26.12 9.10
C LEU A 190 32.83 -24.71 9.02
N ALA A 191 32.82 -24.01 10.15
CA ALA A 191 33.54 -22.77 10.35
C ALA A 191 34.37 -22.84 11.65
N GLU A 192 35.36 -21.97 11.79
CA GLU A 192 36.21 -21.93 12.99
C GLU A 192 35.42 -21.55 14.25
N ASN A 193 34.41 -20.69 14.11
CA ASN A 193 33.60 -20.20 15.22
C ASN A 193 32.16 -20.75 15.23
N GLY A 194 31.86 -21.76 14.40
CA GLY A 194 30.52 -22.38 14.38
C GLY A 194 30.29 -23.33 13.21
N VAL A 195 29.02 -23.53 12.87
CA VAL A 195 28.58 -24.36 11.75
C VAL A 195 27.43 -23.71 11.00
N ILE A 196 27.37 -23.91 9.69
CA ILE A 196 26.28 -23.45 8.83
C ILE A 196 25.55 -24.67 8.28
N HIS A 197 24.23 -24.62 8.30
CA HIS A 197 23.36 -25.58 7.61
C HIS A 197 22.52 -24.84 6.59
N PHE A 198 22.61 -25.23 5.33
CA PHE A 198 21.86 -24.56 4.26
C PHE A 198 20.43 -25.09 4.22
N THR A 199 19.48 -24.22 3.94
CA THR A 199 18.06 -24.57 3.75
C THR A 199 17.47 -23.94 2.49
N ASP A 200 16.51 -24.64 1.87
CA ASP A 200 15.71 -24.14 0.75
C ASP A 200 14.39 -23.48 1.20
N GLN A 201 14.19 -23.30 2.51
CA GLN A 201 13.03 -22.61 3.07
C GLN A 201 13.45 -21.48 4.03
N LEU A 202 12.75 -20.35 3.94
CA LEU A 202 12.88 -19.24 4.87
C LEU A 202 11.94 -19.45 6.06
N THR A 203 12.44 -19.30 7.28
CA THR A 203 11.58 -19.31 8.49
C THR A 203 11.31 -17.87 8.93
N LEU A 204 10.06 -17.42 8.85
CA LEU A 204 9.65 -16.13 9.38
C LEU A 204 9.23 -16.26 10.84
N PRO A 205 9.71 -15.39 11.76
CA PRO A 205 9.25 -15.39 13.13
C PRO A 205 7.76 -14.99 13.17
N THR A 206 6.95 -15.67 13.97
CA THR A 206 5.48 -15.47 14.02
C THR A 206 5.07 -14.06 14.45
N VAL A 207 5.92 -13.38 15.22
CA VAL A 207 5.73 -11.99 15.65
C VAL A 207 5.97 -10.97 14.53
N LEU A 208 6.62 -11.38 13.44
CA LEU A 208 6.84 -10.53 12.28
C LEU A 208 5.65 -10.63 11.32
N THR A 209 4.84 -9.58 11.31
CA THR A 209 3.73 -9.41 10.38
C THR A 209 4.06 -8.38 9.30
N PHE A 210 3.35 -8.43 8.17
CA PHE A 210 3.44 -7.42 7.12
C PHE A 210 2.13 -6.63 7.07
N ASP A 211 2.14 -5.46 7.68
CA ASP A 211 1.04 -4.50 7.71
C ASP A 211 1.13 -3.50 6.54
N ALA A 212 0.11 -2.65 6.41
CA ALA A 212 0.07 -1.62 5.38
C ALA A 212 1.29 -0.67 5.45
N ARG A 213 1.76 -0.33 6.65
CA ARG A 213 2.98 0.48 6.85
C ARG A 213 4.18 -0.11 6.13
N LYS A 214 4.46 -1.41 6.33
CA LYS A 214 5.62 -2.07 5.70
C LYS A 214 5.50 -2.13 4.18
N TYR A 215 4.29 -2.32 3.65
CA TYR A 215 4.06 -2.25 2.20
C TYR A 215 4.21 -0.83 1.64
N LEU A 216 3.76 0.21 2.35
CA LEU A 216 3.99 1.61 1.96
C LEU A 216 5.48 1.97 1.90
N ILE A 217 6.25 1.51 2.89
CA ILE A 217 7.72 1.65 2.88
C ILE A 217 8.32 0.96 1.66
N ALA A 218 7.89 -0.27 1.36
CA ALA A 218 8.39 -1.03 0.20
C ALA A 218 8.17 -0.31 -1.14
N VAL A 219 7.13 0.52 -1.25
CA VAL A 219 6.77 1.27 -2.47
C VAL A 219 7.30 2.70 -2.51
N ASN A 220 8.24 3.05 -1.62
CA ASN A 220 8.86 4.37 -1.51
C ASN A 220 7.86 5.48 -1.15
N ALA A 221 6.95 5.22 -0.21
CA ALA A 221 5.99 6.20 0.32
C ALA A 221 6.26 6.50 1.82
N THR A 222 7.53 6.62 2.21
CA THR A 222 7.92 6.78 3.62
C THR A 222 7.50 8.12 4.21
N ARG A 223 7.57 9.21 3.44
CA ARG A 223 7.08 10.53 3.89
C ARG A 223 5.59 10.49 4.22
N PHE A 224 4.80 9.80 3.38
CA PHE A 224 3.38 9.60 3.63
C PHE A 224 3.14 8.75 4.89
N VAL A 225 3.94 7.69 5.11
CA VAL A 225 3.90 6.90 6.36
C VAL A 225 4.17 7.77 7.59
N ASP A 226 5.20 8.62 7.53
CA ASP A 226 5.57 9.50 8.65
C ASP A 226 4.44 10.49 8.98
N LEU A 227 3.82 11.09 7.96
CA LEU A 227 2.66 11.97 8.12
C LEU A 227 1.47 11.24 8.74
N LEU A 228 1.10 10.06 8.22
CA LEU A 228 0.01 9.25 8.78
C LEU A 228 0.27 8.91 10.25
N GLN A 229 1.50 8.51 10.58
CA GLN A 229 1.88 8.15 11.94
C GLN A 229 1.82 9.36 12.89
N ALA A 230 2.34 10.52 12.46
CA ALA A 230 2.35 11.75 13.26
C ALA A 230 0.94 12.31 13.53
N HIS A 231 -0.02 12.00 12.67
CA HIS A 231 -1.39 12.52 12.74
C HIS A 231 -2.44 11.49 13.17
N GLY A 232 -2.01 10.37 13.79
CA GLY A 232 -2.92 9.43 14.44
C GLY A 232 -3.64 8.46 13.50
N PHE A 233 -3.15 8.26 12.27
CA PHE A 233 -3.69 7.28 11.33
C PHE A 233 -3.05 5.89 11.51
N THR A 234 -2.62 5.56 12.74
CA THR A 234 -1.90 4.32 13.06
C THR A 234 -2.73 3.07 12.82
N ASP A 235 -4.05 3.14 12.96
CA ASP A 235 -4.96 2.02 12.72
C ASP A 235 -4.94 1.59 11.24
N TYR A 236 -4.84 2.55 10.32
CA TYR A 236 -4.71 2.26 8.89
C TYR A 236 -3.31 1.74 8.55
N LEU A 237 -2.27 2.26 9.20
CA LEU A 237 -0.90 1.79 9.03
C LEU A 237 -0.71 0.35 9.55
N GLY A 238 -1.37 0.00 10.65
CA GLY A 238 -1.35 -1.34 11.24
C GLY A 238 -2.32 -2.33 10.60
N ALA A 239 -3.07 -1.92 9.58
CA ALA A 239 -4.02 -2.80 8.90
C ALA A 239 -3.29 -4.00 8.28
N LEU A 240 -3.76 -5.21 8.62
CA LEU A 240 -3.22 -6.44 8.06
C LEU A 240 -3.99 -6.79 6.78
N PRO A 241 -3.30 -7.06 5.67
CA PRO A 241 -3.94 -7.42 4.40
C PRO A 241 -4.93 -8.58 4.48
N ASP A 242 -4.69 -9.54 5.37
CA ASP A 242 -5.52 -10.75 5.44
C ASP A 242 -6.86 -10.54 6.17
N THR A 243 -6.97 -9.48 6.99
CA THR A 243 -8.12 -9.26 7.87
C THR A 243 -8.86 -7.96 7.58
N THR A 244 -8.17 -6.90 7.16
CA THR A 244 -8.73 -5.55 7.09
C THR A 244 -8.80 -5.05 5.65
N PRO A 245 -10.01 -4.92 5.04
CA PRO A 245 -10.16 -4.33 3.72
C PRO A 245 -9.84 -2.83 3.76
N LEU A 246 -8.88 -2.42 2.93
CA LEU A 246 -8.36 -1.05 2.91
C LEU A 246 -7.84 -0.70 1.52
N THR A 247 -8.13 0.52 1.08
CA THR A 247 -7.46 1.10 -0.09
C THR A 247 -6.73 2.36 0.31
N LEU A 248 -5.46 2.47 -0.06
CA LEU A 248 -4.61 3.63 0.21
C LEU A 248 -4.23 4.30 -1.10
N LEU A 249 -4.44 5.61 -1.17
CA LEU A 249 -3.95 6.47 -2.24
C LEU A 249 -2.67 7.11 -1.74
N ALA A 250 -1.54 6.48 -2.03
CA ALA A 250 -0.26 6.80 -1.43
C ALA A 250 0.61 7.61 -2.39
N PRO A 251 0.82 8.91 -2.13
CA PRO A 251 1.82 9.67 -2.87
C PRO A 251 3.20 9.08 -2.61
N VAL A 252 3.97 8.85 -3.68
CA VAL A 252 5.37 8.42 -3.54
C VAL A 252 6.21 9.56 -2.97
N ASN A 253 7.39 9.27 -2.43
CA ASN A 253 8.24 10.30 -1.84
C ASN A 253 8.52 11.48 -2.79
N ASP A 254 8.81 11.19 -4.05
CA ASP A 254 9.08 12.18 -5.09
C ASP A 254 7.84 13.05 -5.39
N ALA A 255 6.63 12.54 -5.15
CA ALA A 255 5.39 13.28 -5.32
C ALA A 255 5.26 14.46 -4.35
N PHE A 256 6.05 14.48 -3.27
CA PHE A 256 6.04 15.60 -2.32
C PHE A 256 6.99 16.73 -2.72
N ASP A 257 8.02 16.45 -3.55
CA ASP A 257 9.07 17.43 -3.83
C ASP A 257 8.54 18.66 -4.59
N ASP A 258 7.55 18.47 -5.46
CA ASP A 258 6.90 19.54 -6.22
C ASP A 258 5.81 20.29 -5.43
N TYR A 259 5.40 19.77 -4.26
CA TYR A 259 4.21 20.22 -3.52
C TYR A 259 4.49 20.62 -2.07
N LEU A 260 5.76 20.78 -1.68
CA LEU A 260 6.14 21.09 -0.30
C LEU A 260 5.48 22.37 0.25
N GLU A 261 5.31 23.39 -0.59
CA GLU A 261 4.68 24.67 -0.20
C GLU A 261 3.15 24.59 -0.14
N GLU A 262 2.54 23.55 -0.71
CA GLU A 262 1.08 23.35 -0.76
C GLU A 262 0.57 22.43 0.35
N LEU A 263 1.47 21.79 1.10
CA LEU A 263 1.10 20.96 2.24
C LEU A 263 0.51 21.81 3.36
N PRO A 264 -0.60 21.37 4.01
CA PRO A 264 -1.10 22.05 5.20
C PRO A 264 -0.04 22.11 6.30
N GLU A 265 -0.12 23.14 7.15
CA GLU A 265 0.75 23.25 8.32
C GLU A 265 0.64 22.00 9.22
N PRO A 266 1.76 21.39 9.63
CA PRO A 266 1.75 20.24 10.52
C PRO A 266 1.00 20.52 11.84
N GLY A 267 0.20 19.54 12.27
CA GLY A 267 -0.55 19.60 13.54
C GLY A 267 -1.90 20.32 13.44
N THR A 268 -2.23 20.85 12.27
CA THR A 268 -3.53 21.48 12.02
C THR A 268 -4.63 20.48 11.68
N ILE A 269 -5.89 20.88 11.86
CA ILE A 269 -7.06 20.09 11.41
C ILE A 269 -7.00 19.88 9.90
N GLN A 270 -6.48 20.84 9.15
CA GLN A 270 -6.32 20.77 7.70
C GLN A 270 -5.37 19.63 7.29
N MET A 271 -4.27 19.42 8.03
CA MET A 271 -3.38 18.27 7.79
C MET A 271 -4.11 16.93 8.05
N THR A 272 -4.86 16.83 9.14
CA THR A 272 -5.65 15.61 9.42
C THR A 272 -6.70 15.36 8.32
N GLN A 273 -7.38 16.41 7.85
CA GLN A 273 -8.36 16.29 6.77
C GLN A 273 -7.70 15.88 5.45
N TYR A 274 -6.54 16.46 5.15
CA TYR A 274 -5.71 16.13 4.00
C TYR A 274 -5.31 14.66 4.00
N LEU A 275 -4.81 14.13 5.12
CA LEU A 275 -4.42 12.72 5.23
C LEU A 275 -5.62 11.78 5.16
N ALA A 276 -6.75 12.14 5.80
CA ALA A 276 -7.99 11.35 5.72
C ALA A 276 -8.52 11.23 4.27
N TYR A 277 -8.23 12.23 3.43
CA TYR A 277 -8.65 12.23 2.02
C TYR A 277 -7.87 11.22 1.15
N HIS A 278 -6.74 10.71 1.64
CA HIS A 278 -5.92 9.70 0.95
C HIS A 278 -6.26 8.25 1.33
N VAL A 279 -7.18 8.06 2.28
CA VAL A 279 -7.55 6.74 2.80
C VAL A 279 -8.97 6.42 2.36
N LEU A 280 -9.19 5.23 1.78
CA LEU A 280 -10.54 4.71 1.53
C LEU A 280 -10.76 3.51 2.45
N PRO A 281 -11.44 3.71 3.59
CA PRO A 281 -11.55 2.69 4.62
C PRO A 281 -12.65 1.68 4.28
N HIS A 282 -12.64 0.54 4.98
CA HIS A 282 -13.68 -0.49 5.02
C HIS A 282 -13.95 -1.26 3.73
N ARG A 283 -13.39 -0.86 2.59
CA ARG A 283 -13.51 -1.57 1.32
C ARG A 283 -12.19 -1.58 0.55
N GLN A 284 -11.88 -2.73 -0.02
CA GLN A 284 -10.84 -2.86 -1.03
C GLN A 284 -11.42 -2.46 -2.39
N HIS A 285 -10.74 -1.54 -3.08
CA HIS A 285 -11.07 -1.10 -4.42
C HIS A 285 -9.96 -1.53 -5.38
N THR A 286 -10.16 -2.66 -6.06
CA THR A 286 -9.25 -3.10 -7.12
C THR A 286 -9.51 -2.33 -8.41
N LEU A 287 -8.62 -2.45 -9.39
CA LEU A 287 -8.78 -1.79 -10.69
C LEU A 287 -10.09 -2.18 -11.41
N ALA A 288 -10.60 -3.39 -11.16
CA ALA A 288 -11.86 -3.89 -11.72
C ALA A 288 -13.10 -3.29 -11.02
N ASP A 289 -12.96 -2.84 -9.77
CA ASP A 289 -14.05 -2.22 -8.99
C ASP A 289 -14.27 -0.75 -9.34
N LEU A 290 -13.36 -0.15 -10.11
CA LEU A 290 -13.28 1.28 -10.35
C LEU A 290 -13.62 1.63 -11.82
N ALA A 291 -14.71 2.36 -12.00
CA ALA A 291 -15.20 2.85 -13.27
C ALA A 291 -14.84 4.33 -13.47
N ASP A 292 -14.74 4.75 -14.74
CA ASP A 292 -14.54 6.16 -15.08
C ASP A 292 -15.69 7.03 -14.56
N GLY A 293 -15.36 8.18 -13.96
CA GLY A 293 -16.29 9.09 -13.32
C GLY A 293 -16.74 8.69 -11.91
N GLN A 294 -16.38 7.51 -11.42
CA GLN A 294 -16.86 7.00 -10.13
C GLN A 294 -16.42 7.86 -8.96
N LEU A 295 -17.37 8.17 -8.06
CA LEU A 295 -17.10 8.90 -6.82
C LEU A 295 -17.00 7.94 -5.62
N VAL A 296 -15.78 7.75 -5.13
CA VAL A 296 -15.48 6.81 -4.05
C VAL A 296 -15.31 7.57 -2.72
N PRO A 297 -15.96 7.15 -1.62
CA PRO A 297 -15.80 7.80 -0.32
C PRO A 297 -14.39 7.58 0.25
N THR A 298 -13.88 8.60 0.93
CA THR A 298 -12.61 8.59 1.66
C THR A 298 -12.88 8.54 3.17
N ALA A 299 -11.83 8.50 4.01
CA ALA A 299 -11.94 8.61 5.46
C ALA A 299 -12.22 10.06 5.91
N LEU A 300 -12.15 11.05 5.01
CA LEU A 300 -12.42 12.45 5.33
C LEU A 300 -13.92 12.64 5.60
N TRP A 301 -14.27 12.66 6.88
CA TRP A 301 -15.63 12.94 7.34
C TRP A 301 -15.82 14.44 7.58
N LEU A 302 -16.89 15.02 7.05
CA LEU A 302 -17.15 16.46 7.14
C LEU A 302 -18.56 16.79 7.61
N ASP A 303 -18.63 17.62 8.64
CA ASP A 303 -19.85 18.27 9.12
C ASP A 303 -20.60 19.02 8.02
N SER A 304 -19.87 19.69 7.11
CA SER A 304 -20.44 20.44 5.99
C SER A 304 -21.20 19.55 5.00
N LEU A 305 -20.94 18.25 4.99
CA LEU A 305 -21.66 17.25 4.18
C LEU A 305 -22.80 16.58 4.96
N GLY A 306 -23.24 17.15 6.09
CA GLY A 306 -24.28 16.55 6.93
C GLY A 306 -23.82 15.29 7.66
N GLY A 307 -22.52 15.21 7.96
CA GLY A 307 -21.91 14.01 8.54
C GLY A 307 -21.66 12.90 7.51
N GLY A 308 -21.34 13.30 6.28
CA GLY A 308 -20.95 12.40 5.19
C GLY A 308 -19.43 12.36 4.97
N TYR A 309 -18.99 11.34 4.24
CA TYR A 309 -17.61 11.22 3.77
C TYR A 309 -17.40 12.00 2.48
N GLN A 310 -16.29 12.73 2.44
CA GLN A 310 -15.83 13.39 1.24
C GLN A 310 -15.36 12.35 0.22
N ARG A 311 -15.60 12.62 -1.06
CA ARG A 311 -15.38 11.65 -2.15
C ARG A 311 -14.23 12.07 -3.05
N VAL A 312 -13.59 11.07 -3.64
CA VAL A 312 -12.57 11.22 -4.68
C VAL A 312 -13.16 10.70 -6.00
N LYS A 313 -12.91 11.42 -7.10
CA LYS A 313 -13.36 11.03 -8.43
C LYS A 313 -12.31 10.15 -9.08
N VAL A 314 -12.74 9.02 -9.63
CA VAL A 314 -11.91 8.18 -10.50
C VAL A 314 -12.03 8.71 -11.91
N THR A 315 -10.90 8.93 -12.56
CA THR A 315 -10.80 9.16 -14.00
C THR A 315 -10.06 7.97 -14.60
N ARG A 316 -10.54 7.41 -15.70
CA ARG A 316 -9.82 6.43 -16.51
C ARG A 316 -9.75 6.92 -17.94
N GLY A 317 -8.57 6.95 -18.53
CA GLY A 317 -8.46 7.24 -19.95
C GLY A 317 -8.65 6.00 -20.82
N SER A 318 -8.72 6.24 -22.13
CA SER A 318 -8.96 5.21 -23.14
C SER A 318 -7.80 4.22 -23.13
N SER A 319 -8.05 2.98 -22.72
CA SER A 319 -7.07 1.89 -22.82
C SER A 319 -6.40 1.91 -24.20
N PRO A 320 -5.06 1.80 -24.30
CA PRO A 320 -4.39 1.70 -25.59
C PRO A 320 -4.99 0.55 -26.43
N ASP A 321 -5.16 0.79 -27.73
CA ASP A 321 -5.59 -0.21 -28.71
C ASP A 321 -4.69 -1.46 -28.60
N PRO A 322 -5.25 -2.66 -28.34
CA PRO A 322 -4.48 -3.90 -28.15
C PRO A 322 -3.64 -4.31 -29.37
N GLN A 323 -3.76 -3.64 -30.52
CA GLN A 323 -2.95 -3.89 -31.71
C GLN A 323 -1.46 -3.48 -31.57
N PHE A 324 -1.11 -2.58 -30.65
CA PHE A 324 0.27 -2.15 -30.43
C PHE A 324 0.72 -2.52 -29.02
N GLY A 325 1.19 -3.75 -28.85
CA GLY A 325 1.62 -4.35 -27.58
C GLY A 325 2.82 -3.66 -26.91
N VAL A 326 2.67 -2.41 -26.48
CA VAL A 326 3.64 -1.71 -25.64
C VAL A 326 3.31 -2.03 -24.18
N ALA A 327 3.92 -3.08 -23.66
CA ALA A 327 3.87 -3.41 -22.24
C ALA A 327 4.75 -2.42 -21.44
N SER A 328 4.22 -1.25 -21.05
CA SER A 328 4.73 -0.43 -19.92
C SER A 328 4.10 0.97 -19.75
N THR A 329 2.97 1.32 -20.35
CA THR A 329 2.32 2.60 -20.00
C THR A 329 1.62 2.46 -18.64
N PRO A 330 1.79 3.43 -17.71
CA PRO A 330 1.01 3.48 -16.46
C PRO A 330 -0.48 3.28 -16.75
N PRO A 331 -1.27 2.73 -15.81
CA PRO A 331 -2.71 2.73 -15.99
C PRO A 331 -3.13 4.18 -16.23
N ASP A 332 -3.83 4.43 -17.35
CA ASP A 332 -4.40 5.72 -17.65
C ASP A 332 -5.55 5.95 -16.66
N MET A 333 -5.18 6.33 -15.44
CA MET A 333 -6.05 6.40 -14.28
C MET A 333 -5.57 7.50 -13.34
N ALA A 334 -6.51 8.26 -12.80
CA ALA A 334 -6.26 9.27 -11.79
C ALA A 334 -7.36 9.27 -10.72
N PHE A 335 -6.98 9.71 -9.54
CA PHE A 335 -7.88 10.10 -8.47
C PHE A 335 -7.88 11.62 -8.40
N ASN A 336 -8.97 12.25 -8.81
CA ASN A 336 -9.02 13.68 -9.11
C ASN A 336 -7.92 14.02 -10.13
N HIS A 337 -7.05 14.97 -9.79
CA HIS A 337 -5.86 15.34 -10.57
C HIS A 337 -4.66 14.42 -10.32
N ALA A 338 -4.66 13.59 -9.27
CA ALA A 338 -3.52 12.78 -8.89
C ALA A 338 -3.44 11.50 -9.74
N THR A 339 -2.49 11.46 -10.67
CA THR A 339 -2.30 10.33 -11.58
C THR A 339 -1.68 9.14 -10.86
N VAL A 340 -2.04 7.94 -11.31
CA VAL A 340 -1.51 6.68 -10.78
C VAL A 340 -0.22 6.33 -11.54
N VAL A 341 0.88 6.17 -10.81
CA VAL A 341 2.24 5.99 -11.38
C VAL A 341 2.45 4.61 -12.00
N SER A 342 1.76 3.59 -11.49
CA SER A 342 1.92 2.19 -11.89
C SER A 342 0.67 1.40 -11.57
N ASP A 343 0.55 0.18 -12.10
CA ASP A 343 -0.53 -0.74 -11.72
C ASP A 343 -0.70 -0.81 -10.18
N PRO A 344 -1.95 -0.84 -9.69
CA PRO A 344 -2.21 -0.87 -8.26
C PRO A 344 -1.69 -2.15 -7.65
N ILE A 345 -1.13 -1.99 -6.46
CA ILE A 345 -0.55 -3.10 -5.72
C ILE A 345 -1.64 -3.68 -4.82
N THR A 346 -2.05 -4.91 -5.12
CA THR A 346 -3.09 -5.63 -4.38
C THR A 346 -2.45 -6.76 -3.59
N ILE A 347 -2.51 -6.72 -2.25
CA ILE A 347 -2.07 -7.81 -1.35
C ILE A 347 -3.26 -8.15 -0.46
N GLY A 348 -3.72 -9.41 -0.47
CA GLY A 348 -4.90 -9.79 0.31
C GLY A 348 -6.06 -8.81 0.06
N ARG A 349 -6.53 -8.16 1.12
CA ARG A 349 -7.58 -7.13 1.14
C ARG A 349 -7.06 -5.68 1.19
N LEU A 350 -5.75 -5.49 1.05
CA LEU A 350 -5.11 -4.18 0.92
C LEU A 350 -4.86 -3.86 -0.55
N THR A 351 -5.26 -2.67 -0.99
CA THR A 351 -4.86 -2.12 -2.29
C THR A 351 -4.14 -0.78 -2.10
N ILE A 352 -2.98 -0.61 -2.74
CA ILE A 352 -2.21 0.64 -2.73
C ILE A 352 -2.15 1.18 -4.16
N TYR A 353 -2.72 2.36 -4.36
CA TYR A 353 -2.51 3.16 -5.56
C TYR A 353 -1.36 4.12 -5.30
N ARG A 354 -0.30 4.03 -6.09
CA ARG A 354 0.85 4.94 -5.99
C ARG A 354 0.55 6.19 -6.80
N LEU A 355 0.51 7.34 -6.15
CA LEU A 355 0.18 8.61 -6.78
C LEU A 355 1.43 9.42 -7.15
N ALA A 356 1.36 10.10 -8.29
CA ALA A 356 2.42 10.99 -8.77
C ALA A 356 2.38 12.38 -8.11
N SER A 357 1.22 12.75 -7.57
CA SER A 357 1.01 13.95 -6.77
C SER A 357 0.12 13.62 -5.56
N PRO A 358 0.23 14.35 -4.46
CA PRO A 358 -0.74 14.26 -3.39
C PRO A 358 -2.13 14.72 -3.83
N LEU A 359 -3.16 14.23 -3.13
CA LEU A 359 -4.52 14.73 -3.23
C LEU A 359 -4.70 15.97 -2.35
N SER A 360 -5.42 16.96 -2.87
CA SER A 360 -5.89 18.10 -2.09
C SER A 360 -7.39 17.97 -1.82
N PRO A 361 -7.84 18.01 -0.55
CA PRO A 361 -9.26 18.05 -0.23
C PRO A 361 -9.96 19.24 -0.92
N PRO A 362 -11.22 19.06 -1.34
CA PRO A 362 -12.01 20.15 -1.86
C PRO A 362 -12.12 21.36 -0.92
N LYS A 363 -11.93 22.57 -1.46
CA LYS A 363 -12.13 23.83 -0.74
C LYS A 363 -13.63 24.15 -0.61
N ASP A 364 -13.97 25.08 0.28
CA ASP A 364 -15.35 25.51 0.44
C ASP A 364 -15.89 26.23 -0.82
N LEU A 365 -17.21 26.43 -0.86
CA LEU A 365 -17.90 27.05 -1.98
C LEU A 365 -17.31 28.42 -2.34
N LEU A 366 -17.18 29.32 -1.36
CA LEU A 366 -16.79 30.70 -1.65
C LEU A 366 -15.36 30.73 -2.17
N HIS A 367 -14.47 29.94 -1.58
CA HIS A 367 -13.13 29.81 -2.12
C HIS A 367 -13.15 29.29 -3.57
N THR A 368 -13.95 28.27 -3.85
CA THR A 368 -14.05 27.67 -5.19
C THR A 368 -14.54 28.68 -6.24
N VAL A 369 -15.58 29.44 -5.90
CA VAL A 369 -16.18 30.48 -6.75
C VAL A 369 -15.22 31.66 -6.94
N VAL A 370 -14.54 32.11 -5.89
CA VAL A 370 -13.58 33.23 -5.94
C VAL A 370 -12.43 32.94 -6.90
N THR A 371 -11.95 31.70 -6.94
CA THR A 371 -10.84 31.32 -7.82
C THR A 371 -11.22 31.17 -9.29
N ASN A 372 -12.52 31.23 -9.63
CA ASN A 372 -12.98 31.02 -11.00
C ASN A 372 -13.68 32.27 -11.56
N LEU A 373 -13.02 32.92 -12.53
CA LEU A 373 -13.50 34.16 -13.15
C LEU A 373 -14.87 34.02 -13.83
N ARG A 374 -15.32 32.80 -14.16
CA ARG A 374 -16.66 32.56 -14.76
C ARG A 374 -17.82 32.87 -13.81
N TYR A 375 -17.55 33.03 -12.52
CA TYR A 375 -18.56 33.27 -11.49
C TYR A 375 -18.39 34.62 -10.79
N SER A 376 -17.61 35.55 -11.35
CA SER A 376 -17.35 36.87 -10.75
C SER A 376 -18.63 37.69 -10.54
N THR A 377 -19.59 37.64 -11.47
CA THR A 377 -20.88 38.33 -11.34
C THR A 377 -21.71 37.70 -10.22
N PHE A 378 -21.74 36.37 -10.14
CA PHE A 378 -22.40 35.66 -9.05
C PHE A 378 -21.82 36.06 -7.69
N LEU A 379 -20.49 36.11 -7.59
CA LEU A 379 -19.80 36.55 -6.38
C LEU A 379 -20.20 37.99 -6.00
N ALA A 380 -20.25 38.92 -6.96
CA ALA A 380 -20.73 40.28 -6.71
C ALA A 380 -22.17 40.31 -6.17
N THR A 381 -23.06 39.46 -6.70
CA THR A 381 -24.43 39.35 -6.18
C THR A 381 -24.47 38.84 -4.74
N LEU A 382 -23.59 37.91 -4.35
CA LEU A 382 -23.52 37.40 -2.98
C LEU A 382 -23.04 38.48 -2.00
N TYR A 383 -22.07 39.30 -2.41
CA TYR A 383 -21.57 40.41 -1.59
C TYR A 383 -22.60 41.52 -1.41
N HIS A 384 -23.31 41.86 -2.47
CA HIS A 384 -24.39 42.85 -2.40
C HIS A 384 -25.54 42.38 -1.49
N SER A 385 -25.97 41.13 -1.64
CA SER A 385 -27.10 40.58 -0.88
C SER A 385 -26.76 40.15 0.54
N LYS A 386 -25.47 40.11 0.92
CA LYS A 386 -24.98 39.61 2.21
C LYS A 386 -25.29 38.12 2.48
N MET A 387 -25.43 37.30 1.42
CA MET A 387 -25.75 35.86 1.56
C MET A 387 -24.58 34.94 1.91
N GLN A 388 -23.34 35.45 1.92
CA GLN A 388 -22.14 34.63 2.10
C GLN A 388 -22.20 33.78 3.38
N ARG A 389 -22.60 34.37 4.51
CA ARG A 389 -22.66 33.67 5.80
C ARG A 389 -23.73 32.60 5.83
N GLU A 390 -24.89 32.87 5.23
CA GLU A 390 -25.98 31.90 5.19
C GLU A 390 -25.59 30.68 4.35
N LEU A 391 -24.99 30.92 3.17
CA LEU A 391 -24.51 29.84 2.30
C LEU A 391 -23.36 29.06 2.96
N GLN A 392 -22.36 29.73 3.55
CA GLN A 392 -21.27 29.05 4.25
C GLN A 392 -21.75 28.19 5.42
N ALA A 393 -22.81 28.61 6.13
CA ALA A 393 -23.39 27.85 7.22
C ALA A 393 -24.27 26.67 6.75
N ALA A 394 -24.66 26.65 5.47
CA ALA A 394 -25.51 25.61 4.92
C ALA A 394 -24.73 24.29 4.81
N LYS A 395 -25.17 23.29 5.57
CA LYS A 395 -24.64 21.92 5.55
C LYS A 395 -25.50 21.02 4.66
N ASN A 396 -24.87 20.00 4.07
CA ASN A 396 -25.50 18.99 3.24
C ASN A 396 -26.31 19.58 2.08
N VAL A 397 -25.67 20.45 1.29
CA VAL A 397 -26.31 21.16 0.19
C VAL A 397 -25.62 20.92 -1.15
N THR A 398 -26.41 21.08 -2.20
CA THR A 398 -26.04 21.16 -3.62
C THR A 398 -26.19 22.62 -4.06
N TYR A 399 -25.16 23.17 -4.69
CA TYR A 399 -25.16 24.56 -5.18
C TYR A 399 -25.33 24.58 -6.71
N PHE A 400 -26.30 25.35 -7.19
CA PHE A 400 -26.51 25.64 -8.59
C PHE A 400 -25.96 27.03 -8.88
N VAL A 401 -24.70 27.12 -9.32
CA VAL A 401 -24.01 28.41 -9.46
C VAL A 401 -24.16 28.95 -10.88
N PRO A 402 -24.83 30.10 -11.07
CA PRO A 402 -25.01 30.68 -12.39
C PRO A 402 -23.71 31.29 -12.92
N SER A 403 -23.45 31.06 -14.20
CA SER A 403 -22.31 31.67 -14.90
C SER A 403 -22.52 33.18 -15.08
N ASN A 404 -21.43 33.91 -15.34
CA ASN A 404 -21.50 35.33 -15.71
C ASN A 404 -22.43 35.56 -16.92
N GLN A 405 -22.43 34.63 -17.89
CA GLN A 405 -23.29 34.72 -19.06
C GLN A 405 -24.76 34.51 -18.70
N ALA A 406 -25.08 33.56 -17.82
CA ALA A 406 -26.45 33.35 -17.35
C ALA A 406 -26.99 34.59 -16.64
N LEU A 407 -26.19 35.19 -15.73
CA LEU A 407 -26.59 36.41 -15.02
C LEU A 407 -26.70 37.62 -15.95
N ALA A 408 -25.84 37.73 -16.98
CA ALA A 408 -25.92 38.83 -17.94
C ALA A 408 -27.24 38.84 -18.75
N ARG A 409 -27.86 37.67 -18.96
CA ARG A 409 -29.15 37.57 -19.67
C ARG A 409 -30.32 38.19 -18.91
N LEU A 410 -30.18 38.41 -17.61
CA LEU A 410 -31.18 39.12 -16.81
C LEU A 410 -31.25 40.62 -17.16
N ASP A 411 -30.18 41.19 -17.72
CA ASP A 411 -30.08 42.58 -18.19
C ASP A 411 -30.59 43.60 -17.14
N ILE A 412 -31.61 44.40 -17.47
CA ILE A 412 -32.21 45.38 -16.55
C ILE A 412 -32.73 44.76 -15.25
N THR A 413 -33.10 43.47 -15.28
CA THR A 413 -33.58 42.73 -14.09
C THR A 413 -32.45 42.55 -13.08
N LEU A 414 -31.22 42.29 -13.53
CA LEU A 414 -30.07 42.21 -12.63
C LEU A 414 -29.81 43.56 -11.97
N SER A 415 -29.96 44.66 -12.71
CA SER A 415 -29.82 46.01 -12.16
C SER A 415 -30.85 46.30 -11.06
N TYR A 416 -32.10 45.86 -11.25
CA TYR A 416 -33.13 45.92 -10.21
C TYR A 416 -32.79 45.05 -9.00
N LEU A 417 -32.39 43.79 -9.21
CA LEU A 417 -32.02 42.86 -8.13
C LEU A 417 -30.84 43.36 -7.29
N MET A 418 -29.94 44.13 -7.91
CA MET A 418 -28.76 44.77 -7.28
C MET A 418 -29.06 46.17 -6.71
N SER A 419 -30.34 46.58 -6.68
CA SER A 419 -30.77 47.81 -6.02
C SER A 419 -31.17 47.54 -4.56
N PRO A 420 -31.24 48.59 -3.71
CA PRO A 420 -31.73 48.44 -2.33
C PRO A 420 -33.12 47.78 -2.26
N ASP A 421 -34.02 48.13 -3.19
CA ASP A 421 -35.39 47.60 -3.23
C ASP A 421 -35.43 46.14 -3.71
N GLY A 422 -34.52 45.76 -4.61
CA GLY A 422 -34.45 44.39 -5.16
C GLY A 422 -33.65 43.39 -4.31
N THR A 423 -32.90 43.85 -3.31
CA THR A 423 -31.99 43.01 -2.51
C THR A 423 -32.71 41.82 -1.85
N GLY A 424 -33.92 42.02 -1.32
CA GLY A 424 -34.70 40.93 -0.72
C GLY A 424 -35.08 39.85 -1.74
N LYS A 425 -35.37 40.25 -2.99
CA LYS A 425 -35.68 39.31 -4.07
C LYS A 425 -34.42 38.56 -4.54
N LEU A 426 -33.27 39.23 -4.54
CA LEU A 426 -31.99 38.61 -4.85
C LEU A 426 -31.62 37.53 -3.83
N GLN A 427 -31.81 37.79 -2.52
CA GLN A 427 -31.63 36.78 -1.47
C GLN A 427 -32.52 35.56 -1.69
N GLN A 428 -33.80 35.79 -2.04
CA GLN A 428 -34.73 34.72 -2.34
C GLN A 428 -34.26 33.84 -3.52
N LEU A 429 -33.80 34.47 -4.61
CA LEU A 429 -33.24 33.75 -5.76
C LEU A 429 -31.98 32.96 -5.38
N GLN A 430 -31.12 33.53 -4.55
CA GLN A 430 -29.91 32.83 -4.09
C GLN A 430 -30.24 31.63 -3.20
N ARG A 431 -31.30 31.67 -2.39
CA ARG A 431 -31.78 30.48 -1.65
C ARG A 431 -32.36 29.41 -2.57
N MET A 432 -32.99 29.81 -3.68
CA MET A 432 -33.46 28.89 -4.71
C MET A 432 -32.33 28.15 -5.44
N TRP A 433 -31.15 28.75 -5.52
CA TRP A 433 -29.95 28.15 -6.13
C TRP A 433 -29.23 27.15 -5.23
N VAL A 434 -29.74 26.88 -4.03
CA VAL A 434 -29.11 25.98 -3.06
C VAL A 434 -30.14 25.01 -2.54
N ALA A 435 -29.83 23.72 -2.56
CA ALA A 435 -30.80 22.70 -2.19
C ALA A 435 -30.21 21.54 -1.38
N ARG A 436 -31.05 20.89 -0.59
CA ARG A 436 -30.70 19.74 0.25
C ARG A 436 -31.33 18.45 -0.28
N PRO A 437 -30.67 17.29 -0.14
CA PRO A 437 -29.32 17.06 0.39
C PRO A 437 -28.19 17.35 -0.61
N ALA A 438 -26.93 17.21 -0.19
CA ALA A 438 -25.79 17.19 -1.10
C ALA A 438 -25.92 15.98 -2.05
N THR A 439 -26.04 16.24 -3.35
CA THR A 439 -26.37 15.23 -4.35
C THR A 439 -25.38 15.27 -5.51
N TYR A 440 -24.81 14.12 -5.83
CA TYR A 440 -23.82 13.98 -6.90
C TYR A 440 -24.46 13.36 -8.14
N VAL A 441 -24.05 13.82 -9.33
CA VAL A 441 -24.59 13.35 -10.62
C VAL A 441 -24.23 11.89 -10.91
N TYR A 442 -22.99 11.47 -10.61
CA TYR A 442 -22.54 10.12 -10.98
C TYR A 442 -23.35 8.99 -10.32
N PRO A 443 -23.60 8.99 -8.98
CA PRO A 443 -24.49 8.03 -8.35
C PRO A 443 -25.88 7.95 -9.00
N LEU A 444 -26.44 9.08 -9.45
CA LEU A 444 -27.76 9.10 -10.11
C LEU A 444 -27.74 8.35 -11.44
N LYS A 445 -26.70 8.56 -12.27
CA LYS A 445 -26.55 7.82 -13.54
C LYS A 445 -26.37 6.32 -13.30
N SER A 446 -25.62 5.93 -12.28
CA SER A 446 -25.42 4.51 -11.95
C SER A 446 -26.67 3.82 -11.38
N HIS A 447 -27.56 4.57 -10.73
CA HIS A 447 -28.79 4.05 -10.14
C HIS A 447 -29.95 3.99 -11.16
N TYR A 448 -29.90 4.82 -12.21
CA TYR A 448 -30.94 4.94 -13.24
C TYR A 448 -30.35 4.81 -14.65
N PRO A 449 -30.08 3.58 -15.13
CA PRO A 449 -29.43 3.34 -16.42
C PRO A 449 -30.34 3.56 -17.65
N ASP A 450 -31.67 3.52 -17.49
CA ASP A 450 -32.63 3.76 -18.58
C ASP A 450 -32.79 5.27 -18.87
N LEU A 451 -31.85 5.82 -19.64
CA LEU A 451 -31.75 7.25 -19.96
C LEU A 451 -32.87 7.78 -20.89
N ASP A 452 -33.71 6.89 -21.43
CA ASP A 452 -34.78 7.22 -22.39
C ASP A 452 -36.17 7.41 -21.75
N ARG A 453 -36.31 7.24 -20.43
CA ARG A 453 -37.55 7.55 -19.69
C ARG A 453 -37.28 8.46 -18.48
N PRO A 454 -37.67 9.75 -18.52
CA PRO A 454 -37.32 10.77 -17.52
C PRO A 454 -38.07 10.63 -16.17
N GLU A 455 -38.55 9.44 -15.83
CA GLU A 455 -39.48 9.26 -14.70
C GLU A 455 -38.77 9.17 -13.34
N LYS A 456 -37.43 9.29 -13.26
CA LYS A 456 -36.67 9.05 -12.03
C LYS A 456 -35.60 10.12 -11.78
N GLY A 457 -35.77 10.91 -10.72
CA GLY A 457 -34.84 11.98 -10.32
C GLY A 457 -34.55 12.01 -8.83
N ALA A 458 -33.46 12.67 -8.46
CA ALA A 458 -33.18 13.00 -7.06
C ALA A 458 -34.07 14.18 -6.64
N CYS A 459 -34.95 13.94 -5.67
CA CYS A 459 -35.77 14.98 -5.07
C CYS A 459 -34.93 15.76 -4.05
N LEU A 460 -34.88 17.08 -4.23
CA LEU A 460 -34.24 18.01 -3.30
C LEU A 460 -35.21 19.11 -2.90
N GLU A 461 -34.87 19.82 -1.84
CA GLU A 461 -35.60 21.00 -1.37
C GLU A 461 -34.65 22.19 -1.34
N THR A 462 -35.01 23.30 -1.98
CA THR A 462 -34.22 24.53 -1.94
C THR A 462 -34.21 25.13 -0.54
N LEU A 463 -33.26 26.04 -0.25
CA LEU A 463 -33.26 26.77 1.03
C LEU A 463 -34.46 27.71 1.18
N GLU A 464 -35.17 28.00 0.09
CA GLU A 464 -36.44 28.74 0.11
C GLU A 464 -37.66 27.81 0.31
N GLY A 465 -37.45 26.49 0.44
CA GLY A 465 -38.51 25.50 0.67
C GLY A 465 -39.22 25.01 -0.59
N MET A 466 -38.68 25.32 -1.78
CA MET A 466 -39.26 24.84 -3.04
C MET A 466 -38.70 23.46 -3.40
N PRO A 467 -39.54 22.48 -3.77
CA PRO A 467 -39.03 21.21 -4.27
C PRO A 467 -38.32 21.38 -5.62
N LEU A 468 -37.30 20.57 -5.87
CA LEU A 468 -36.70 20.42 -7.19
C LEU A 468 -36.31 18.96 -7.47
N SER A 469 -36.19 18.61 -8.74
CA SER A 469 -35.73 17.30 -9.19
C SER A 469 -34.47 17.41 -10.03
N MET A 470 -33.43 16.66 -9.69
CA MET A 470 -32.25 16.45 -10.53
C MET A 470 -32.38 15.12 -11.28
N VAL A 471 -32.48 15.16 -12.61
CA VAL A 471 -32.70 13.99 -13.45
C VAL A 471 -31.53 13.82 -14.41
N PRO A 472 -30.81 12.68 -14.41
CA PRO A 472 -29.83 12.39 -15.45
C PRO A 472 -30.54 12.19 -16.80
N TYR A 473 -30.03 12.80 -17.87
CA TYR A 473 -30.60 12.70 -19.22
C TYR A 473 -29.48 12.59 -20.26
N GLY A 474 -29.15 11.36 -20.69
CA GLY A 474 -27.98 11.12 -21.54
C GLY A 474 -26.67 11.56 -20.88
N THR A 475 -25.93 12.44 -21.56
CA THR A 475 -24.74 13.11 -20.99
C THR A 475 -25.14 14.19 -19.97
N GLU A 476 -26.39 14.68 -20.04
CA GLU A 476 -26.96 15.82 -19.32
C GLU A 476 -27.48 15.52 -17.92
N THR A 477 -27.63 16.57 -17.11
CA THR A 477 -28.42 16.55 -15.88
C THR A 477 -29.40 17.71 -15.95
N ARG A 478 -30.68 17.38 -15.96
CA ARG A 478 -31.77 18.34 -16.01
C ARG A 478 -32.27 18.63 -14.60
N VAL A 479 -32.58 19.89 -14.36
CA VAL A 479 -33.08 20.37 -13.07
C VAL A 479 -34.48 20.92 -13.27
N TYR A 480 -35.45 20.36 -12.55
CA TYR A 480 -36.85 20.76 -12.62
C TYR A 480 -37.28 21.38 -11.29
N PHE A 481 -37.68 22.64 -11.28
CA PHE A 481 -38.21 23.30 -10.08
C PHE A 481 -39.71 23.04 -9.92
N GLY A 482 -40.19 22.99 -8.67
CA GLY A 482 -41.60 22.93 -8.33
C GLY A 482 -42.22 21.52 -8.34
N ALA A 483 -41.44 20.47 -8.63
CA ALA A 483 -41.89 19.09 -8.60
C ALA A 483 -40.80 18.13 -8.13
N CYS A 484 -41.21 17.11 -7.36
CA CYS A 484 -40.43 15.94 -7.01
C CYS A 484 -40.87 14.79 -7.90
N ILE A 485 -39.99 14.34 -8.79
CA ILE A 485 -40.22 13.19 -9.67
C ILE A 485 -39.67 11.95 -8.94
N ASP A 486 -40.49 11.35 -8.07
CA ASP A 486 -40.13 10.19 -7.22
C ASP A 486 -40.85 8.88 -7.64
N ASP A 487 -40.26 7.74 -7.27
CA ASP A 487 -40.68 6.37 -7.61
C ASP A 487 -42.00 5.91 -6.95
N ARG A 488 -42.72 6.74 -6.18
CA ARG A 488 -43.97 6.31 -5.55
C ARG A 488 -45.13 6.40 -6.53
N GLY A 489 -45.25 5.34 -7.33
CA GLY A 489 -46.43 5.08 -8.14
C GLY A 489 -47.72 5.28 -7.34
N GLY A 490 -48.55 6.20 -7.80
CA GLY A 490 -49.95 6.33 -7.44
C GLY A 490 -50.68 6.81 -8.67
N GLY A 491 -51.44 5.93 -9.29
CA GLY A 491 -52.24 6.22 -10.48
C GLY A 491 -53.01 7.53 -10.35
N GLY A 492 -52.49 8.55 -11.00
CA GLY A 492 -53.12 9.84 -11.16
C GLY A 492 -52.85 10.24 -12.59
N ASN A 493 -53.87 10.14 -13.42
CA ASN A 493 -53.84 10.58 -14.80
C ASN A 493 -53.47 12.07 -14.83
N SER A 494 -52.19 12.35 -14.99
CA SER A 494 -51.61 13.69 -15.05
C SER A 494 -50.30 13.42 -15.82
N ASN A 495 -50.14 13.71 -17.11
CA ASN A 495 -50.56 14.88 -17.88
C ASN A 495 -50.41 16.23 -17.14
N ILE A 496 -49.73 16.25 -15.99
CA ILE A 496 -49.00 17.43 -15.58
C ILE A 496 -47.65 17.32 -16.29
N LYS A 497 -47.63 17.71 -17.56
CA LYS A 497 -46.47 18.44 -18.06
C LYS A 497 -46.38 19.65 -17.13
N PRO A 498 -45.33 19.82 -16.31
CA PRO A 498 -45.19 21.04 -15.54
C PRO A 498 -45.24 22.17 -16.56
N ASN A 499 -46.23 23.05 -16.45
CA ASN A 499 -46.27 24.29 -17.22
C ASN A 499 -45.30 25.30 -16.55
N LEU A 500 -44.08 24.83 -16.30
CA LEU A 500 -42.97 25.49 -15.63
C LEU A 500 -41.81 25.34 -16.61
N GLY A 501 -41.19 26.46 -17.00
CA GLY A 501 -40.28 26.56 -18.15
C GLY A 501 -39.34 25.37 -18.31
N ASP A 502 -39.29 24.83 -19.53
CA ASP A 502 -38.28 23.86 -19.98
C ASP A 502 -36.91 24.58 -19.99
N TYR A 503 -36.23 24.65 -18.85
CA TYR A 503 -34.84 25.06 -18.81
C TYR A 503 -34.00 23.88 -19.30
N ARG A 504 -33.34 24.05 -20.46
CA ARG A 504 -32.43 23.05 -21.02
C ARG A 504 -31.04 23.26 -20.40
N TRP A 505 -30.57 22.24 -19.72
CA TRP A 505 -29.30 22.23 -19.01
C TRP A 505 -28.34 21.29 -19.72
N GLN A 506 -27.39 21.85 -20.48
CA GLN A 506 -26.32 21.04 -21.05
C GLN A 506 -25.22 20.82 -19.99
N PRO A 507 -24.61 19.62 -19.87
CA PRO A 507 -23.27 19.48 -19.33
C PRO A 507 -22.34 20.36 -20.13
N LEU A 508 -21.24 20.72 -19.49
CA LEU A 508 -20.03 21.21 -20.13
C LEU A 508 -19.75 20.53 -21.48
N GLU A 509 -20.20 21.13 -22.59
CA GLU A 509 -19.76 20.79 -23.95
C GLU A 509 -18.55 21.63 -24.40
N ALA A 510 -17.95 22.39 -23.48
CA ALA A 510 -16.66 23.05 -23.69
C ALA A 510 -15.56 22.32 -22.91
N GLU A 511 -15.07 21.25 -23.55
CA GLU A 511 -13.70 20.72 -23.54
C GLU A 511 -13.00 20.52 -22.18
N GLN A 512 -12.72 19.26 -21.83
CA GLN A 512 -11.37 18.69 -21.59
C GLN A 512 -10.34 19.44 -20.71
N LYS A 513 -10.69 20.54 -20.04
CA LYS A 513 -9.86 21.36 -19.15
C LYS A 513 -10.45 21.54 -17.76
N LEU A 514 -11.62 20.95 -17.49
CA LEU A 514 -12.30 20.94 -16.18
C LEU A 514 -12.39 19.53 -15.59
N LEU A 515 -11.40 18.69 -15.89
CA LEU A 515 -11.28 17.32 -15.37
C LEU A 515 -11.01 17.23 -13.85
N ASP A 516 -10.83 18.35 -13.15
CA ASP A 516 -10.21 18.38 -11.81
C ASP A 516 -11.12 18.62 -10.61
N ALA A 517 -12.45 18.48 -10.72
CA ALA A 517 -13.34 18.97 -9.66
C ALA A 517 -14.32 17.94 -9.04
N PRO A 518 -13.96 17.28 -7.92
CA PRO A 518 -14.87 16.57 -7.02
C PRO A 518 -15.36 17.51 -5.90
N TYR A 519 -15.39 18.82 -6.16
CA TYR A 519 -15.80 19.80 -5.16
C TYR A 519 -17.29 19.66 -4.91
N VAL A 520 -17.72 20.15 -3.73
CA VAL A 520 -19.11 20.39 -3.31
C VAL A 520 -20.06 20.37 -4.50
N PRO A 521 -21.12 19.54 -4.54
CA PRO A 521 -21.90 19.31 -5.76
C PRO A 521 -22.37 20.65 -6.34
N LEU A 522 -21.63 21.06 -7.37
CA LEU A 522 -21.67 22.38 -7.99
C LEU A 522 -22.14 22.14 -9.42
N VAL A 523 -23.34 22.62 -9.71
CA VAL A 523 -23.95 22.47 -11.03
C VAL A 523 -23.91 23.84 -11.71
N GLN A 524 -23.25 23.92 -12.87
CA GLN A 524 -23.22 25.14 -13.67
C GLN A 524 -24.60 25.39 -14.31
N THR A 525 -25.03 26.65 -14.31
CA THR A 525 -26.23 27.11 -15.00
C THR A 525 -25.90 28.03 -16.18
N ASP A 526 -26.43 27.70 -17.37
CA ASP A 526 -26.28 28.52 -18.59
C ASP A 526 -27.59 29.21 -19.01
N THR A 527 -28.70 28.88 -18.34
CA THR A 527 -30.01 29.52 -18.46
C THR A 527 -30.59 29.73 -17.06
N LEU A 528 -31.11 30.93 -16.79
CA LEU A 528 -31.79 31.31 -15.54
C LEU A 528 -33.29 31.40 -15.77
#